data_AF-F9HF59-F1
#
_entry.id   AF-F9HF59-F1
#
_cell.length_a   1.000
_cell.length_b   1.000
_cell.length_c   1.000
_cell.angle_alpha   90.00
_cell.angle_beta   90.00
_cell.angle_gamma   90.00
#
_symmetry.space_group_name_H-M   'P 1'
#
loop_
_entity.id
_entity.type
_entity.pdbx_description
1 polymer ?
#
loop_
_entity_poly.entity_id
_entity_poly.type
_entity_poly.pdbx_seq_one_letter_code
_entity_poly.pdbx_strand_id
1 'polypeptide(L)'
;MKGAKALVLEYLEQELLKNNNQGVETQAVAIALGMQRPNVSTILNQLVKEGILVKGSTRPVRYRLKQVVIENPLDFPAIIGENGSLSTAIQLAQAAILYPNYALPVLVLSEIGSGRTYFVDKMMEFALQNHAVEQPHLFQKINCLDYLDALDDLLHLLFGSDTSASVFEKIAEGILFIDNIHILPLADQNRLISWLNHREKEQKRHQKKV
;
A
#
# COMPACT_ATOMS: atom_id res chain seq x y z
N MET A 1 19.88 -7.83 11.82
CA MET A 1 20.37 -8.38 10.53
C MET A 1 19.18 -8.87 9.71
N LYS A 2 19.01 -8.44 8.45
CA LYS A 2 17.95 -8.96 7.58
C LYS A 2 18.27 -10.42 7.20
N GLY A 3 17.30 -11.32 7.32
CA GLY A 3 17.48 -12.72 6.93
C GLY A 3 17.62 -12.92 5.41
N ALA A 4 18.21 -14.03 4.98
CA ALA A 4 18.47 -14.33 3.57
C ALA A 4 17.21 -14.27 2.67
N LYS A 5 16.05 -14.74 3.17
CA LYS A 5 14.74 -14.63 2.49
C LYS A 5 14.39 -13.17 2.17
N ALA A 6 14.57 -12.28 3.14
CA ALA A 6 14.25 -10.86 3.00
C ALA A 6 15.19 -10.16 2.02
N LEU A 7 16.47 -10.54 1.94
CA LEU A 7 17.40 -9.99 0.96
C LEU A 7 17.04 -10.40 -0.47
N VAL A 8 16.75 -11.69 -0.69
CA VAL A 8 16.37 -12.23 -2.00
C VAL A 8 15.15 -11.51 -2.55
N LEU A 9 14.13 -11.36 -1.73
CA LEU A 9 12.92 -10.72 -2.21
C LEU A 9 13.06 -9.20 -2.35
N GLU A 10 13.96 -8.56 -1.58
CA GLU A 10 14.27 -7.14 -1.78
C GLU A 10 14.90 -6.84 -3.11
N TYR A 11 15.80 -7.71 -3.56
CA TYR A 11 16.32 -7.63 -4.90
C TYR A 11 15.24 -7.88 -5.96
N LEU A 12 14.42 -8.92 -5.80
CA LEU A 12 13.40 -9.27 -6.79
C LEU A 12 12.38 -8.17 -7.02
N GLU A 13 11.84 -7.56 -5.97
CA GLU A 13 10.87 -6.47 -6.11
C GLU A 13 11.45 -5.28 -6.86
N GLN A 14 12.70 -4.91 -6.55
CA GLN A 14 13.37 -3.81 -7.24
C GLN A 14 13.54 -4.12 -8.73
N GLU A 15 13.96 -5.32 -9.07
CA GLU A 15 14.15 -5.72 -10.47
C GLU A 15 12.84 -5.93 -11.23
N LEU A 16 11.80 -6.44 -10.57
CA LEU A 16 10.49 -6.64 -11.19
C LEU A 16 9.77 -5.31 -11.41
N LEU A 17 9.94 -4.30 -10.54
CA LEU A 17 9.43 -2.96 -10.77
C LEU A 17 10.08 -2.29 -11.99
N LYS A 18 11.41 -2.42 -12.14
CA LYS A 18 12.13 -1.84 -13.29
C LYS A 18 11.76 -2.51 -14.61
N ASN A 19 11.49 -3.81 -14.59
CA ASN A 19 11.26 -4.61 -15.78
C ASN A 19 9.77 -4.93 -16.02
N ASN A 20 8.84 -4.11 -15.51
CA ASN A 20 7.38 -4.29 -15.68
C ASN A 20 6.90 -5.72 -15.39
N ASN A 21 7.42 -6.32 -14.32
CA ASN A 21 7.11 -7.67 -13.85
C ASN A 21 7.34 -8.79 -14.90
N GLN A 22 8.26 -8.63 -15.86
CA GLN A 22 8.55 -9.64 -16.89
C GLN A 22 9.14 -10.97 -16.35
N GLY A 23 9.56 -10.98 -15.10
CA GLY A 23 10.03 -12.16 -14.37
C GLY A 23 11.54 -12.33 -14.36
N VAL A 24 12.08 -12.80 -13.23
CA VAL A 24 13.52 -12.92 -13.00
C VAL A 24 13.91 -14.40 -12.84
N GLU A 25 15.06 -14.78 -13.38
CA GLU A 25 15.61 -16.14 -13.27
C GLU A 25 16.43 -16.32 -11.99
N THR A 26 16.44 -17.54 -11.45
CA THR A 26 17.23 -17.88 -10.24
C THR A 26 18.70 -17.51 -10.37
N GLN A 27 19.27 -17.65 -11.56
CA GLN A 27 20.70 -17.36 -11.79
C GLN A 27 21.01 -15.85 -11.69
N ALA A 28 20.12 -14.99 -12.18
CA ALA A 28 20.30 -13.54 -12.10
C ALA A 28 20.31 -13.07 -10.64
N VAL A 29 19.38 -13.57 -9.82
CA VAL A 29 19.32 -13.29 -8.39
C VAL A 29 20.56 -13.79 -7.65
N ALA A 30 21.02 -14.99 -7.96
CA ALA A 30 22.23 -15.58 -7.36
C ALA A 30 23.47 -14.73 -7.61
N ILE A 31 23.67 -14.27 -8.85
CA ILE A 31 24.79 -13.41 -9.23
C ILE A 31 24.71 -12.07 -8.51
N ALA A 32 23.54 -11.42 -8.53
CA ALA A 32 23.38 -10.09 -7.97
C ALA A 32 23.57 -10.03 -6.44
N LEU A 33 23.22 -11.10 -5.74
CA LEU A 33 23.32 -11.18 -4.27
C LEU A 33 24.57 -11.92 -3.78
N GLY A 34 25.43 -12.41 -4.68
CA GLY A 34 26.58 -13.24 -4.30
C GLY A 34 26.18 -14.53 -3.57
N MET A 35 24.99 -15.06 -3.86
CA MET A 35 24.44 -16.25 -3.20
C MET A 35 24.56 -17.49 -4.09
N GLN A 36 24.66 -18.67 -3.47
CA GLN A 36 24.64 -19.93 -4.20
C GLN A 36 23.26 -20.18 -4.82
N ARG A 37 23.22 -20.54 -6.12
CA ARG A 37 21.99 -20.79 -6.88
C ARG A 37 21.02 -21.76 -6.17
N PRO A 38 21.46 -22.89 -5.55
CA PRO A 38 20.55 -23.77 -4.82
C PRO A 38 19.83 -23.06 -3.66
N ASN A 39 20.54 -22.24 -2.88
CA ASN A 39 19.97 -21.49 -1.76
C ASN A 39 18.91 -20.50 -2.25
N VAL A 40 19.20 -19.78 -3.33
CA VAL A 40 18.25 -18.87 -3.96
C VAL A 40 17.03 -19.63 -4.49
N SER A 41 17.23 -20.77 -5.17
CA SER A 41 16.13 -21.59 -5.69
C SER A 41 15.19 -22.08 -4.57
N THR A 42 15.74 -22.45 -3.42
CA THR A 42 14.95 -22.85 -2.25
C THR A 42 14.12 -21.69 -1.73
N ILE A 43 14.73 -20.50 -1.58
CA ILE A 43 14.03 -19.29 -1.14
C ILE A 43 12.92 -18.91 -2.13
N LEU A 44 13.20 -18.90 -3.44
CA LEU A 44 12.21 -18.56 -4.47
C LEU A 44 11.01 -19.52 -4.48
N ASN A 45 11.25 -20.82 -4.34
CA ASN A 45 10.16 -21.79 -4.24
C ASN A 45 9.37 -21.66 -2.93
N GLN A 46 10.02 -21.26 -1.84
CA GLN A 46 9.35 -20.96 -0.58
C GLN A 46 8.41 -19.76 -0.75
N LEU A 47 8.89 -18.66 -1.35
CA LEU A 47 8.08 -17.48 -1.66
C LEU A 47 6.91 -17.77 -2.62
N VAL A 48 7.04 -18.77 -3.50
CA VAL A 48 5.93 -19.27 -4.34
C VAL A 48 4.90 -20.03 -3.50
N LYS A 49 5.34 -20.88 -2.57
CA LYS A 49 4.43 -21.62 -1.67
C LYS A 49 3.65 -20.69 -0.76
N GLU A 50 4.27 -19.60 -0.34
CA GLU A 50 3.65 -18.58 0.50
C GLU A 50 2.73 -17.63 -0.29
N GLY A 51 2.70 -17.75 -1.62
CA GLY A 51 1.80 -16.99 -2.48
C GLY A 51 2.29 -15.60 -2.86
N ILE A 52 3.52 -15.22 -2.51
CA ILE A 52 4.11 -13.95 -2.92
C ILE A 52 4.52 -13.98 -4.39
N LEU A 53 5.08 -15.11 -4.84
CA LEU A 53 5.59 -15.26 -6.20
C LEU A 53 4.77 -16.26 -7.00
N VAL A 54 4.76 -16.05 -8.31
CA VAL A 54 4.33 -17.05 -9.29
C VAL A 54 5.54 -17.47 -10.14
N LYS A 55 5.64 -18.77 -10.44
CA LYS A 55 6.68 -19.33 -11.31
C LYS A 55 6.11 -19.58 -12.71
N GLY A 56 6.84 -19.17 -13.74
CA GLY A 56 6.53 -19.50 -15.12
C GLY A 56 6.68 -20.99 -15.42
N SER A 57 5.92 -21.49 -16.39
CA SER A 57 5.99 -22.88 -16.89
C SER A 57 7.09 -23.08 -17.95
N THR A 58 7.63 -22.01 -18.50
CA THR A 58 8.67 -22.04 -19.54
C THR A 58 10.05 -22.29 -18.96
N ARG A 59 10.97 -22.79 -19.79
CA ARG A 59 12.40 -22.85 -19.49
C ARG A 59 13.13 -21.74 -20.27
N PRO A 60 13.98 -20.93 -19.64
CA PRO A 60 14.28 -20.91 -18.20
C PRO A 60 13.10 -20.42 -17.34
N VAL A 61 13.02 -20.91 -16.09
CA VAL A 61 11.94 -20.56 -15.15
C VAL A 61 12.11 -19.12 -14.68
N ARG A 62 11.07 -18.31 -14.87
CA ARG A 62 11.01 -16.93 -14.41
C ARG A 62 10.03 -16.77 -13.26
N TYR A 63 10.45 -16.08 -12.22
CA TYR A 63 9.64 -15.77 -11.04
C TYR A 63 9.13 -14.34 -11.12
N ARG A 64 7.84 -14.13 -10.86
CA ARG A 64 7.17 -12.82 -10.87
C ARG A 64 6.43 -12.62 -9.55
N LEU A 65 6.16 -11.37 -9.19
CA LEU A 65 5.25 -11.08 -8.08
C LEU A 65 3.85 -11.57 -8.47
N LYS A 66 3.20 -12.29 -7.56
CA LYS A 66 1.77 -12.57 -7.68
C LYS A 66 1.06 -11.21 -7.62
N GLN A 67 0.31 -10.90 -8.67
CA GLN A 67 -0.54 -9.72 -8.68
C GLN A 67 -1.92 -10.14 -8.18
N VAL A 68 -2.34 -9.63 -7.04
CA VAL A 68 -3.74 -9.67 -6.63
C VAL A 68 -4.44 -8.63 -7.49
N VAL A 69 -5.07 -9.09 -8.56
CA VAL A 69 -5.92 -8.27 -9.41
C VAL A 69 -7.35 -8.60 -9.05
N ILE A 70 -8.13 -7.58 -8.71
CA ILE A 70 -9.57 -7.72 -8.51
C ILE A 70 -10.19 -7.86 -9.90
N GLU A 71 -10.58 -9.08 -10.26
CA GLU A 71 -11.22 -9.37 -11.55
C GLU A 71 -12.67 -8.88 -11.54
N ASN A 72 -13.02 -8.05 -12.52
CA ASN A 72 -14.35 -7.42 -12.66
C ASN A 72 -14.78 -6.66 -11.39
N PRO A 73 -14.10 -5.55 -11.05
CA PRO A 73 -14.49 -4.76 -9.90
C PRO A 73 -15.94 -4.30 -10.01
N LEU A 74 -16.65 -4.30 -8.89
CA LEU A 74 -17.95 -3.67 -8.76
C LEU A 74 -17.84 -2.17 -9.07
N ASP A 75 -18.94 -1.56 -9.46
CA ASP A 75 -18.98 -0.13 -9.77
C ASP A 75 -18.77 0.75 -8.53
N PHE A 76 -18.31 1.98 -8.76
CA PHE A 76 -18.22 2.98 -7.69
C PHE A 76 -19.63 3.29 -7.15
N PRO A 77 -19.83 3.37 -5.82
CA PRO A 77 -21.13 3.72 -5.26
C PRO A 77 -21.63 5.06 -5.77
N ALA A 78 -22.93 5.11 -6.09
CA ALA A 78 -23.51 6.26 -6.77
C ALA A 78 -23.28 7.58 -6.02
N ILE A 79 -22.85 8.61 -6.75
CA ILE A 79 -22.64 9.97 -6.25
C ILE A 79 -23.06 11.02 -7.30
N ILE A 80 -23.62 12.13 -6.83
CA ILE A 80 -23.99 13.25 -7.71
C ILE A 80 -22.74 13.75 -8.45
N GLY A 81 -22.81 13.79 -9.78
CA GLY A 81 -21.70 14.23 -10.63
C GLY A 81 -20.79 13.11 -11.14
N GLU A 82 -21.08 11.84 -10.83
CA GLU A 82 -20.28 10.68 -11.29
C GLU A 82 -20.13 10.61 -12.81
N ASN A 83 -21.18 10.94 -13.55
CA ASN A 83 -21.21 10.97 -15.02
C ASN A 83 -20.71 12.31 -15.60
N GLY A 84 -20.14 13.18 -14.76
CA GLY A 84 -19.73 14.53 -15.13
C GLY A 84 -18.50 14.98 -14.36
N SER A 85 -18.67 15.98 -13.49
CA SER A 85 -17.57 16.67 -12.79
C SER A 85 -16.69 15.78 -11.90
N LEU A 86 -17.23 14.68 -11.36
CA LEU A 86 -16.50 13.76 -10.50
C LEU A 86 -15.96 12.53 -11.25
N SER A 87 -16.26 12.36 -12.54
CA SER A 87 -15.88 11.17 -13.31
C SER A 87 -14.38 10.86 -13.21
N THR A 88 -13.52 11.84 -13.47
CA THR A 88 -12.06 11.70 -13.36
C THR A 88 -11.61 11.38 -11.94
N ALA A 89 -12.18 12.05 -10.93
CA ALA A 89 -11.83 11.82 -9.53
C ALA A 89 -12.20 10.40 -9.09
N ILE A 90 -13.37 9.91 -9.51
CA ILE A 90 -13.84 8.54 -9.27
C ILE A 90 -12.89 7.54 -9.93
N GLN A 91 -12.52 7.74 -11.20
CA GLN A 91 -11.59 6.85 -11.89
C GLN A 91 -10.23 6.76 -11.19
N LEU A 92 -9.68 7.89 -10.74
CA LEU A 92 -8.43 7.92 -9.98
C LEU A 92 -8.57 7.23 -8.62
N ALA A 93 -9.68 7.44 -7.92
CA ALA A 93 -9.96 6.78 -6.65
C ALA A 93 -10.09 5.25 -6.82
N GLN A 94 -10.84 4.79 -7.82
CA GLN A 94 -10.96 3.38 -8.15
C GLN A 94 -9.58 2.79 -8.49
N ALA A 95 -8.79 3.45 -9.33
CA ALA A 95 -7.46 3.00 -9.70
C ALA A 95 -6.51 2.91 -8.50
N ALA A 96 -6.58 3.87 -7.57
CA ALA A 96 -5.77 3.87 -6.36
C ALA A 96 -6.14 2.73 -5.41
N ILE A 97 -7.44 2.44 -5.26
CA ILE A 97 -7.95 1.38 -4.38
C ILE A 97 -7.68 -0.01 -4.96
N LEU A 98 -7.92 -0.20 -6.27
CA LEU A 98 -7.73 -1.46 -6.98
C LEU A 98 -6.28 -1.68 -7.41
N TYR A 99 -5.37 -0.79 -7.03
CA TYR A 99 -3.98 -0.91 -7.45
C TYR A 99 -3.40 -2.26 -6.98
N PRO A 100 -2.78 -3.04 -7.88
CA PRO A 100 -2.41 -4.42 -7.55
C PRO A 100 -1.50 -4.51 -6.32
N ASN A 101 -1.82 -5.47 -5.45
CA ASN A 101 -1.07 -5.83 -4.24
C ASN A 101 -1.08 -4.82 -3.08
N TYR A 102 -1.40 -3.54 -3.30
CA TYR A 102 -1.59 -2.55 -2.24
C TYR A 102 -2.29 -1.31 -2.80
N ALA A 103 -3.16 -0.68 -2.00
CA ALA A 103 -3.76 0.59 -2.35
C ALA A 103 -2.72 1.72 -2.35
N LEU A 104 -2.86 2.66 -3.28
CA LEU A 104 -2.01 3.85 -3.34
C LEU A 104 -2.51 4.93 -2.36
N PRO A 105 -1.60 5.66 -1.69
CA PRO A 105 -1.97 6.85 -0.93
C PRO A 105 -2.66 7.88 -1.84
N VAL A 106 -3.80 8.42 -1.39
CA VAL A 106 -4.57 9.42 -2.13
C VAL A 106 -4.60 10.74 -1.36
N LEU A 107 -4.32 11.83 -2.08
CA LEU A 107 -4.54 13.19 -1.58
C LEU A 107 -5.81 13.75 -2.24
N VAL A 108 -6.84 14.02 -1.44
CA VAL A 108 -8.10 14.60 -1.93
C VAL A 108 -8.07 16.11 -1.70
N LEU A 109 -8.02 16.86 -2.79
CA LEU A 109 -8.06 18.33 -2.79
C LEU A 109 -9.43 18.82 -3.25
N SER A 110 -10.01 19.73 -2.49
CA SER A 110 -11.34 20.26 -2.78
C SER A 110 -11.57 21.59 -2.04
N GLU A 111 -12.54 22.37 -2.52
CA GLU A 111 -13.03 23.52 -1.76
C GLU A 111 -13.83 23.08 -0.53
N ILE A 112 -13.93 23.95 0.47
CA ILE A 112 -14.72 23.70 1.67
C ILE A 112 -16.19 23.54 1.28
N GLY A 113 -16.87 22.52 1.82
CA GLY A 113 -18.29 22.28 1.57
C GLY A 113 -18.61 21.52 0.27
N SER A 114 -17.61 21.15 -0.54
CA SER A 114 -17.79 20.39 -1.80
C SER A 114 -18.08 18.90 -1.63
N GLY A 115 -18.20 18.41 -0.38
CA GLY A 115 -18.50 17.00 -0.11
C GLY A 115 -17.28 16.07 0.00
N ARG A 116 -16.08 16.59 0.30
CA ARG A 116 -14.84 15.79 0.49
C ARG A 116 -15.03 14.54 1.35
N THR A 117 -15.61 14.72 2.54
CA THR A 117 -15.83 13.60 3.46
C THR A 117 -16.76 12.55 2.85
N TYR A 118 -17.85 12.98 2.21
CA TYR A 118 -18.79 12.07 1.54
C TYR A 118 -18.13 11.31 0.38
N PHE A 119 -17.27 11.98 -0.39
CA PHE A 119 -16.48 11.32 -1.44
C PHE A 119 -15.57 10.23 -0.87
N VAL A 120 -14.87 10.51 0.23
CA VAL A 120 -14.02 9.53 0.93
C VAL A 120 -14.85 8.37 1.52
N ASP A 121 -16.04 8.64 2.05
CA ASP A 121 -16.93 7.57 2.54
C ASP A 121 -17.36 6.64 1.39
N LYS A 122 -17.57 7.17 0.18
CA LYS A 122 -17.82 6.34 -1.02
C LYS A 122 -16.60 5.57 -1.50
N MET A 123 -15.40 6.13 -1.38
CA MET A 123 -14.16 5.39 -1.59
C MET A 123 -14.02 4.20 -0.64
N MET A 124 -14.39 4.40 0.63
CA MET A 124 -14.39 3.34 1.64
C MET A 124 -15.38 2.23 1.28
N GLU A 125 -16.61 2.59 0.95
CA GLU A 125 -17.65 1.64 0.53
C GLU A 125 -17.18 0.82 -0.69
N PHE A 126 -16.59 1.50 -1.69
CA PHE A 126 -16.02 0.84 -2.86
C PHE A 126 -14.90 -0.15 -2.53
N ALA A 127 -13.98 0.24 -1.63
CA ALA A 127 -12.87 -0.62 -1.20
C ALA A 127 -13.37 -1.90 -0.50
N LEU A 128 -14.41 -1.78 0.32
CA LEU A 128 -15.02 -2.92 1.01
C LEU A 128 -15.79 -3.84 0.07
N GLN A 129 -16.58 -3.27 -0.84
CA GLN A 129 -17.34 -4.03 -1.84
C GLN A 129 -16.42 -4.85 -2.75
N ASN A 130 -15.24 -4.32 -3.08
CA ASN A 130 -14.27 -4.96 -3.95
C ASN A 130 -13.24 -5.83 -3.21
N HIS A 131 -13.40 -6.03 -1.89
CA HIS A 131 -12.44 -6.77 -1.06
C HIS A 131 -10.99 -6.27 -1.19
N ALA A 132 -10.80 -4.98 -1.49
CA ALA A 132 -9.49 -4.35 -1.51
C ALA A 132 -8.90 -4.24 -0.10
N VAL A 133 -9.76 -4.33 0.92
CA VAL A 133 -9.41 -4.38 2.33
C VAL A 133 -10.18 -5.51 3.00
N GLU A 134 -9.47 -6.40 3.67
CA GLU A 134 -10.06 -7.61 4.29
C GLU A 134 -10.80 -7.30 5.60
N GLN A 135 -10.40 -6.23 6.30
CA GLN A 135 -10.86 -5.92 7.65
C GLN A 135 -11.54 -4.54 7.72
N PRO A 136 -12.86 -4.45 7.47
CA PRO A 136 -13.61 -3.18 7.46
C PRO A 136 -13.54 -2.39 8.78
N HIS A 137 -13.36 -3.08 9.90
CA HIS A 137 -13.27 -2.46 11.22
C HIS A 137 -11.95 -1.70 11.43
N LEU A 138 -10.97 -1.83 10.52
CA LEU A 138 -9.72 -1.08 10.53
C LEU A 138 -9.80 0.21 9.70
N PHE A 139 -10.99 0.81 9.60
CA PHE A 139 -11.12 2.19 9.13
C PHE A 139 -10.94 3.15 10.31
N GLN A 140 -9.99 4.09 10.18
CA GLN A 140 -9.83 5.16 11.15
C GLN A 140 -9.85 6.52 10.45
N LYS A 141 -10.70 7.41 10.96
CA LYS A 141 -10.72 8.82 10.58
C LYS A 141 -10.08 9.66 11.67
N ILE A 142 -9.16 10.53 11.29
CA ILE A 142 -8.54 11.54 12.14
C ILE A 142 -8.78 12.89 11.50
N ASN A 143 -9.48 13.79 12.17
CA ASN A 143 -9.62 15.17 11.74
C ASN A 143 -8.64 16.04 12.53
N CYS A 144 -7.63 16.61 11.87
CA CYS A 144 -6.62 17.40 12.55
C CYS A 144 -7.17 18.67 13.21
N LEU A 145 -8.32 19.17 12.76
CA LEU A 145 -8.99 20.32 13.42
C LEU A 145 -9.45 19.99 14.84
N ASP A 146 -9.74 18.73 15.16
CA ASP A 146 -10.18 18.32 16.49
C ASP A 146 -9.04 18.38 17.53
N TYR A 147 -7.80 18.60 17.06
CA TYR A 147 -6.58 18.60 17.87
C TYR A 147 -5.84 19.95 17.86
N LEU A 148 -6.52 21.05 17.47
CA LEU A 148 -5.90 22.39 17.39
C LEU A 148 -5.21 22.81 18.70
N ASP A 149 -5.84 22.51 19.84
CA ASP A 149 -5.32 22.85 21.17
C ASP A 149 -4.45 21.74 21.79
N ALA A 150 -4.31 20.60 21.11
CA ALA A 150 -3.66 19.39 21.62
C ALA A 150 -2.81 18.72 20.53
N LEU A 151 -1.94 19.50 19.89
CA LEU A 151 -1.14 19.01 18.77
C LEU A 151 -0.21 17.85 19.14
N ASP A 152 0.35 17.88 20.36
CA ASP A 152 1.20 16.80 20.86
C ASP A 152 0.45 15.46 20.92
N ASP A 153 -0.84 15.48 21.28
CA ASP A 153 -1.69 14.28 21.29
C ASP A 153 -1.94 13.76 19.87
N LEU A 154 -2.13 14.65 18.90
CA LEU A 154 -2.23 14.27 17.49
C LEU A 154 -0.93 13.62 17.00
N LEU A 155 0.22 14.18 17.35
CA LEU A 155 1.52 13.64 16.96
C LEU A 155 1.79 12.29 17.61
N HIS A 156 1.44 12.11 18.88
CA HIS A 156 1.49 10.83 19.56
C HIS A 156 0.54 9.80 18.96
N LEU A 157 -0.68 10.20 18.58
CA LEU A 157 -1.62 9.33 17.89
C LEU A 157 -1.09 8.89 16.52
N LEU A 158 -0.62 9.85 15.71
CA LEU A 158 -0.14 9.58 14.36
C LEU A 158 1.14 8.76 14.39
N PHE A 159 2.16 9.18 15.12
CA PHE A 159 3.51 8.62 15.03
C PHE A 159 3.91 7.72 16.19
N GLY A 160 3.07 7.59 17.21
CA GLY A 160 3.37 6.78 18.40
C GLY A 160 4.38 7.41 19.35
N SER A 161 4.78 6.64 20.35
CA SER A 161 5.86 6.92 21.29
C SER A 161 6.60 5.62 21.62
N ASP A 162 7.63 5.67 22.46
CA ASP A 162 8.33 4.47 22.95
C ASP A 162 7.38 3.48 23.68
N THR A 163 6.24 3.98 24.18
CA THR A 163 5.25 3.21 24.95
C THR A 163 3.94 2.95 24.21
N SER A 164 3.70 3.62 23.08
CA SER A 164 2.43 3.54 22.37
C SER A 164 2.62 3.37 20.86
N ALA A 165 1.98 2.34 20.29
CA ALA A 165 2.02 2.10 18.86
C ALA A 165 1.33 3.23 18.08
N SER A 166 1.92 3.58 16.94
CA SER A 166 1.38 4.57 16.01
C SER A 166 0.04 4.11 15.44
N VAL A 167 -0.84 5.05 15.07
CA VAL A 167 -2.08 4.68 14.35
C VAL A 167 -1.76 3.92 13.07
N PHE A 168 -0.69 4.31 12.40
CA PHE A 168 -0.26 3.66 11.17
C PHE A 168 0.05 2.17 11.31
N GLU A 169 0.58 1.76 12.46
CA GLU A 169 0.81 0.35 12.80
C GLU A 169 -0.49 -0.37 13.13
N LYS A 170 -1.37 0.28 13.91
CA LYS A 170 -2.64 -0.30 14.37
C LYS A 170 -3.58 -0.65 13.21
N ILE A 171 -3.62 0.19 12.18
CA ILE A 171 -4.46 0.00 10.99
C ILE A 171 -3.62 -0.33 9.77
N ALA A 172 -2.57 -1.13 9.95
CA ALA A 172 -1.65 -1.43 8.87
C ALA A 172 -2.34 -2.11 7.66
N GLU A 173 -3.35 -2.92 7.91
CA GLU A 173 -4.15 -3.61 6.89
C GLU A 173 -5.50 -2.92 6.64
N GLY A 174 -5.66 -1.70 7.16
CA GLY A 174 -6.89 -0.92 7.09
C GLY A 174 -6.75 0.35 6.24
N ILE A 175 -7.70 1.27 6.42
CA ILE A 175 -7.70 2.56 5.74
C ILE A 175 -7.64 3.68 6.77
N LEU A 176 -6.67 4.58 6.57
CA LEU A 176 -6.53 5.82 7.33
C LEU A 176 -7.04 6.99 6.51
N PHE A 177 -8.02 7.72 7.03
CA PHE A 177 -8.40 9.02 6.50
C PHE A 177 -7.93 10.12 7.43
N ILE A 178 -7.00 10.97 6.95
CA ILE A 178 -6.54 12.16 7.68
C ILE A 178 -7.17 13.39 7.04
N ASP A 179 -8.13 13.99 7.75
CA ASP A 179 -8.84 15.17 7.32
C ASP A 179 -8.13 16.44 7.82
N ASN A 180 -8.17 17.50 7.02
CA ASN A 180 -7.54 18.79 7.33
C ASN A 180 -6.03 18.70 7.67
N ILE A 181 -5.29 17.88 6.91
CA ILE A 181 -3.84 17.66 7.09
C ILE A 181 -3.00 18.94 7.15
N HIS A 182 -3.47 20.04 6.56
CA HIS A 182 -2.79 21.34 6.56
C HIS A 182 -2.62 21.94 7.97
N ILE A 183 -3.36 21.47 8.97
CA ILE A 183 -3.23 21.86 10.37
C ILE A 183 -1.92 21.34 10.98
N LEU A 184 -1.38 20.23 10.49
CA LEU A 184 -0.08 19.73 10.94
C LEU A 184 1.03 20.71 10.56
N PRO A 185 2.03 20.94 11.44
CA PRO A 185 3.21 21.71 11.08
C PRO A 185 3.94 21.12 9.88
N LEU A 186 4.63 21.97 9.12
CA LEU A 186 5.36 21.55 7.91
C LEU A 186 6.39 20.44 8.19
N ALA A 187 7.05 20.49 9.35
CA ALA A 187 8.00 19.45 9.77
C ALA A 187 7.31 18.08 9.90
N ASP A 188 6.10 18.04 10.45
CA ASP A 188 5.35 16.80 10.66
C ASP A 188 4.66 16.32 9.38
N GLN A 189 4.28 17.22 8.48
CA GLN A 189 3.87 16.85 7.12
C GLN A 189 5.03 16.16 6.36
N ASN A 190 6.25 16.68 6.48
CA ASN A 190 7.43 16.04 5.89
C ASN A 190 7.72 14.68 6.53
N ARG A 191 7.49 14.55 7.85
CA ARG A 191 7.59 13.26 8.56
C ARG A 191 6.56 12.26 8.03
N LEU A 192 5.32 12.69 7.80
CA LEU A 192 4.27 11.86 7.20
C LEU A 192 4.66 11.39 5.79
N ILE A 193 5.14 12.29 4.93
CA ILE A 193 5.61 11.94 3.58
C ILE A 193 6.76 10.95 3.65
N SER A 194 7.73 11.17 4.53
CA SER A 194 8.85 10.26 4.76
C SER A 194 8.35 8.87 5.20
N TRP A 195 7.33 8.83 6.07
CA TRP A 195 6.68 7.60 6.48
C TRP A 195 5.97 6.92 5.31
N LEU A 196 5.17 7.62 4.51
CA LEU A 196 4.48 7.04 3.34
C LEU A 196 5.48 6.45 2.33
N ASN A 197 6.58 7.15 2.07
CA ASN A 197 7.65 6.66 1.19
C ASN A 197 8.39 5.45 1.81
N HIS A 198 8.59 5.44 3.13
CA HIS A 198 9.18 4.29 3.81
C HIS A 198 8.21 3.10 3.80
N ARG A 199 6.91 3.36 3.98
CA ARG A 199 5.87 2.35 3.96
C ARG A 199 5.68 1.77 2.58
N GLU A 200 5.78 2.58 1.53
CA GLU A 200 5.85 2.07 0.16
C GLU A 200 7.04 1.10 0.01
N LYS A 201 8.21 1.41 0.61
CA LYS A 201 9.37 0.51 0.65
C LYS A 201 9.14 -0.70 1.57
N GLU A 202 8.34 -0.58 2.64
CA GLU A 202 8.10 -1.64 3.62
C GLU A 202 6.91 -2.55 3.33
N GLN A 203 5.90 -2.08 2.61
CA GLN A 203 4.81 -2.87 2.04
C GLN A 203 5.34 -3.66 0.84
N LYS A 204 6.23 -3.03 0.05
CA LYS A 204 7.18 -3.77 -0.79
C LYS A 204 7.92 -4.81 0.08
N ARG A 205 8.53 -4.44 1.23
CA ARG A 205 9.18 -5.43 2.12
C ARG A 205 8.28 -6.45 2.85
N HIS A 206 6.98 -6.26 3.05
CA HIS A 206 6.09 -7.21 3.77
C HIS A 206 5.53 -8.27 2.84
N GLN A 207 5.48 -7.99 1.53
CA GLN A 207 5.56 -9.06 0.53
C GLN A 207 6.78 -9.97 0.78
N LYS A 208 7.82 -9.58 1.55
CA LYS A 208 8.98 -10.43 1.92
C LYS A 208 8.85 -11.41 3.04
N LYS A 209 7.72 -11.43 3.76
CA LYS A 209 7.63 -12.21 4.99
C LYS A 209 6.44 -13.12 5.15
N VAL A 210 5.39 -13.01 4.34
CA VAL A 210 4.36 -14.06 4.26
C VAL A 210 4.81 -15.05 3.23
#